data_AF-A0A5C8ZQM7-F1
#
_entry.id   AF-A0A5C8ZQM7-F1
#
_cell.length_a   1.000
_cell.length_b   1.000
_cell.length_c   1.000
_cell.angle_alpha   90.00
_cell.angle_beta   90.00
_cell.angle_gamma   90.00
#
_symmetry.space_group_name_H-M   'P 1'
#
loop_
_entity.id
_entity.type
_entity.pdbx_description
1 polymer ?
#
loop_
_entity_poly.entity_id
_entity_poly.type
_entity_poly.pdbx_seq_one_letter_code
_entity_poly.pdbx_strand_id
1 'polypeptide(L)'
;MHTRTEAVDTALVLDADTLPALGIIRSLGRSGVRVIAASSHANAIGGYSRFAAKHLRYPDPMSETAAFLDWVQRQLRDIKQLALVIPVTERSLVPLSRHFAGHADRSLFAMANDSALEQVLDKARTAELATRCKVPQPKSWSLSNAGQLHALSGELPYPLVIKPARSISDGSTRRQFSVRYAHTPEALQRSAAAMLPTTDLILQEYFSGDGIGVEVLAMCGEILYAFQHRRLHEVPLSGGGSSLRQSEDVNPELLAASRRLLSALDWSGVAMVEFKVQASTGRYILVEINGRFWGSLPLALAAGADFPRLLWHMQRDLPLPDLPAYRRGIRCHKLSAELHWCEAVFRRQADTRLVAIPSRWRAIRETLSMLLPGHHFDAQSWSDPLPGLVDLTRIAVRYGQRAGGAVAAGVKRTLYRFGSRWSIASRRAGQARRILFVCYGNINRSALAEVAARHGVRQDHSTVEFLSAGFHTEPGREADPRTVALAAEKGLDMTTLRSRVLDDELAAWADLILVMEAEQISTVRQRFPRASVLLLGGLQGPCWLASEIPDPYNRSEDAYREAFRMITSAVSNLRALAAGAAKESASDG
;
A
#
# COMPACT_ATOMS: atom_id res chain seq x y z
N MET A 1 30.21 52.93 -13.40
CA MET A 1 30.07 51.69 -12.59
C MET A 1 28.86 50.92 -13.08
N HIS A 2 29.02 50.02 -14.04
CA HIS A 2 28.02 48.99 -14.31
C HIS A 2 28.25 47.86 -13.31
N THR A 3 27.33 47.70 -12.36
CA THR A 3 27.26 46.52 -11.51
C THR A 3 27.12 45.28 -12.41
N ARG A 4 28.21 44.53 -12.60
CA ARG A 4 28.14 43.15 -13.10
C ARG A 4 27.24 42.39 -12.13
N THR A 5 26.00 42.12 -12.52
CA THR A 5 25.14 41.16 -11.83
C THR A 5 25.90 39.83 -11.87
N GLU A 6 26.41 39.38 -10.72
CA GLU A 6 27.05 38.07 -10.65
C GLU A 6 26.06 37.01 -11.13
N ALA A 7 26.56 36.16 -12.03
CA ALA A 7 25.88 35.00 -12.56
C ALA A 7 25.43 34.08 -11.40
N VAL A 8 24.13 33.99 -11.13
CA VAL A 8 23.61 33.10 -10.07
C VAL A 8 23.42 31.69 -10.64
N ASP A 9 24.23 30.77 -10.16
CA ASP A 9 24.15 29.36 -10.55
C ASP A 9 22.79 28.75 -10.24
N THR A 10 22.36 27.87 -11.15
CA THR A 10 21.05 27.26 -11.15
C THR A 10 21.11 25.78 -10.81
N ALA A 11 20.27 25.34 -9.88
CA ALA A 11 19.99 23.94 -9.60
C ALA A 11 18.64 23.52 -10.23
N LEU A 12 18.63 22.43 -10.99
CA LEU A 12 17.41 21.78 -11.47
C LEU A 12 17.06 20.61 -10.55
N VAL A 13 16.03 20.75 -9.72
CA VAL A 13 15.57 19.71 -8.80
C VAL A 13 14.41 18.96 -9.44
N LEU A 14 14.62 17.68 -9.74
CA LEU A 14 13.58 16.81 -10.30
C LEU A 14 12.70 16.21 -9.20
N ASP A 15 11.61 15.54 -9.57
CA ASP A 15 10.67 14.91 -8.63
C ASP A 15 10.11 15.87 -7.57
N ALA A 16 9.88 17.13 -7.96
CA ALA A 16 9.38 18.20 -7.09
C ALA A 16 7.98 17.91 -6.50
N ASP A 17 7.31 16.83 -6.89
CA ASP A 17 6.10 16.31 -6.25
C ASP A 17 6.36 15.67 -4.88
N THR A 18 7.62 15.38 -4.55
CA THR A 18 8.02 14.70 -3.32
C THR A 18 8.46 15.64 -2.20
N LEU A 19 8.34 15.18 -0.95
CA LEU A 19 8.73 15.95 0.23
C LEU A 19 10.26 16.12 0.39
N PRO A 20 11.11 15.13 0.06
CA PRO A 20 12.56 15.35 0.01
C PRO A 20 12.96 16.42 -1.01
N ALA A 21 12.33 16.45 -2.19
CA ALA A 21 12.59 17.48 -3.19
C ALA A 21 12.22 18.88 -2.68
N LEU A 22 11.09 19.02 -1.99
CA LEU A 22 10.73 20.27 -1.30
C LEU A 22 11.79 20.68 -0.27
N GLY A 23 12.36 19.73 0.48
CA GLY A 23 13.49 19.97 1.40
C GLY A 23 14.73 20.51 0.69
N ILE A 24 15.12 19.90 -0.44
CA ILE A 24 16.24 20.35 -1.28
C ILE A 24 16.01 21.77 -1.81
N ILE A 25 14.81 22.02 -2.36
CA ILE A 25 14.43 23.34 -2.90
C ILE A 25 14.55 24.43 -1.82
N ARG A 26 14.05 24.16 -0.61
CA ARG A 26 14.13 25.08 0.52
C ARG A 26 15.57 25.34 0.98
N SER A 27 16.37 24.30 1.10
CA SER A 27 17.78 24.42 1.53
C SER A 27 18.59 25.27 0.54
N LEU A 28 18.58 24.89 -0.74
CA LEU A 28 19.37 25.56 -1.76
C LEU A 28 18.89 26.99 -2.01
N GLY A 29 17.57 27.22 -2.08
CA GLY A 29 17.02 28.56 -2.27
C GLY A 29 17.30 29.50 -1.11
N ARG A 30 17.33 29.02 0.14
CA ARG A 30 17.78 29.83 1.31
C ARG A 30 19.26 30.17 1.26
N SER A 31 20.05 29.32 0.61
CA SER A 31 21.49 29.52 0.42
C SER A 31 21.82 30.42 -0.77
N GLY A 32 20.81 31.04 -1.41
CA GLY A 32 20.99 31.96 -2.54
C GLY A 32 21.11 31.28 -3.91
N VAL A 33 20.99 29.95 -3.99
CA VAL A 33 21.02 29.22 -5.26
C VAL A 33 19.69 29.43 -6.00
N ARG A 34 19.75 29.68 -7.31
CA ARG A 34 18.54 29.74 -8.13
C ARG A 34 18.01 28.32 -8.34
N VAL A 35 16.84 28.00 -7.79
CA VAL A 35 16.27 26.65 -7.92
C VAL A 35 15.14 26.61 -8.94
N ILE A 36 15.25 25.69 -9.91
CA ILE A 36 14.16 25.30 -10.81
C ILE A 36 13.60 23.97 -10.31
N ALA A 37 12.33 23.95 -9.93
CA ALA A 37 11.62 22.76 -9.51
C ALA A 37 10.94 22.10 -10.72
N ALA A 38 11.12 20.79 -10.91
CA ALA A 38 10.50 20.07 -12.01
C ALA A 38 9.85 18.75 -11.57
N SER A 39 8.70 18.41 -12.15
CA SER A 39 7.98 17.15 -11.89
C SER A 39 7.16 16.71 -13.11
N SER A 40 6.76 15.44 -13.15
CA SER A 40 5.74 14.96 -14.09
C SER A 40 4.33 15.44 -13.75
N HIS A 41 4.11 15.83 -12.48
CA HIS A 41 2.82 16.28 -11.98
C HIS A 41 2.65 17.79 -12.15
N ALA A 42 1.51 18.21 -12.70
CA ALA A 42 1.21 19.64 -12.91
C ALA A 42 1.19 20.45 -11.59
N ASN A 43 0.75 19.82 -10.49
CA ASN A 43 0.64 20.43 -9.18
C ASN A 43 1.69 19.87 -8.21
N ALA A 44 2.97 19.90 -8.59
CA ALA A 44 4.05 19.42 -7.73
C ALA A 44 4.15 20.27 -6.44
N ILE A 45 4.31 19.64 -5.26
CA ILE A 45 4.32 20.37 -3.99
C ILE A 45 5.48 21.38 -3.90
N GLY A 46 6.64 21.03 -4.46
CA GLY A 46 7.82 21.89 -4.56
C GLY A 46 7.60 23.11 -5.45
N GLY A 47 6.67 23.05 -6.42
CA GLY A 47 6.31 24.18 -7.27
C GLY A 47 5.59 25.33 -6.53
N TYR A 48 5.04 25.06 -5.35
CA TYR A 48 4.42 26.07 -4.48
C TYR A 48 5.41 26.72 -3.50
N SER A 49 6.65 26.26 -3.45
CA SER A 49 7.67 26.82 -2.56
C SER A 49 8.08 28.19 -3.04
N ARG A 50 8.17 29.17 -2.13
CA ARG A 50 8.72 30.50 -2.46
C ARG A 50 10.19 30.45 -2.88
N PHE A 51 10.88 29.35 -2.58
CA PHE A 51 12.28 29.14 -2.92
C PHE A 51 12.45 28.51 -4.32
N ALA A 52 11.36 28.13 -5.01
CA ALA A 52 11.41 27.73 -6.41
C ALA A 52 11.28 28.96 -7.30
N ALA A 53 12.33 29.28 -8.06
CA ALA A 53 12.34 30.41 -9.00
C ALA A 53 11.50 30.14 -10.27
N LYS A 54 11.34 28.87 -10.63
CA LYS A 54 10.50 28.42 -11.74
C LYS A 54 10.01 27.00 -11.47
N HIS A 55 8.80 26.69 -11.92
CA HIS A 55 8.26 25.33 -11.97
C HIS A 55 8.17 24.86 -13.42
N LEU A 56 8.69 23.66 -13.69
CA LEU A 56 8.64 23.02 -15.01
C LEU A 56 7.94 21.66 -14.93
N ARG A 57 7.32 21.26 -16.04
CA ARG A 57 6.73 19.93 -16.18
C ARG A 57 7.53 19.10 -17.19
N TYR A 58 7.76 17.84 -16.87
CA TYR A 58 8.39 16.86 -17.76
C TYR A 58 7.48 15.65 -18.04
N PRO A 59 7.71 14.88 -19.12
CA PRO A 59 7.04 13.59 -19.37
C PRO A 59 7.33 12.58 -18.26
N ASP A 60 6.38 11.74 -17.88
CA ASP A 60 6.57 10.79 -16.77
C ASP A 60 7.69 9.79 -17.09
N PRO A 61 8.81 9.78 -16.35
CA PRO A 61 9.93 8.89 -16.64
C PRO A 61 9.58 7.39 -16.51
N MET A 62 8.47 7.05 -15.84
CA MET A 62 8.04 5.66 -15.65
C MET A 62 7.32 5.09 -16.88
N SER A 63 6.60 5.94 -17.64
CA SER A 63 5.83 5.55 -18.83
C SER A 63 6.39 6.13 -20.13
N GLU A 64 7.09 7.25 -20.08
CA GLU A 64 7.54 8.05 -21.23
C GLU A 64 9.05 8.33 -21.14
N THR A 65 9.85 7.29 -20.89
CA THR A 65 11.30 7.40 -20.59
C THR A 65 12.08 8.19 -21.65
N ALA A 66 11.88 7.90 -22.94
CA ALA A 66 12.61 8.58 -24.02
C ALA A 66 12.28 10.08 -24.07
N ALA A 67 10.99 10.43 -24.01
CA ALA A 67 10.55 11.83 -24.00
C ALA A 67 11.05 12.60 -22.76
N PHE A 68 11.16 11.93 -21.62
CA PHE A 68 11.78 12.49 -20.42
C PHE A 68 13.27 12.79 -20.63
N LEU A 69 14.03 11.87 -21.24
CA LEU A 69 15.45 12.07 -21.52
C LEU A 69 15.68 13.20 -22.52
N ASP A 70 14.88 13.27 -23.59
CA ASP A 70 14.90 14.37 -24.56
C ASP A 70 14.56 15.71 -23.91
N TRP A 71 13.63 15.70 -22.94
CA TRP A 71 13.30 16.89 -22.17
C TRP A 71 14.48 17.35 -21.30
N VAL A 72 15.17 16.43 -20.62
CA VAL A 72 16.35 16.76 -19.81
C VAL A 72 17.47 17.31 -20.68
N GLN A 73 17.79 16.67 -21.80
CA GLN A 73 18.81 17.16 -22.73
C GLN A 73 18.51 18.58 -23.25
N ARG A 74 17.24 18.91 -23.51
CA ARG A 74 16.84 20.29 -23.83
C ARG A 74 17.11 21.24 -22.66
N GLN A 75 16.76 20.85 -21.43
CA GLN A 75 17.02 21.68 -20.25
C GLN A 75 18.51 21.92 -20.00
N LEU A 76 19.37 20.93 -20.26
CA LEU A 76 20.83 21.11 -20.16
C LEU A 76 21.34 22.23 -21.09
N ARG A 77 20.71 22.41 -22.26
CA ARG A 77 21.07 23.48 -23.22
C ARG A 77 20.39 24.82 -22.92
N ASP A 78 19.13 24.78 -22.52
CA ASP A 78 18.28 25.98 -22.43
C ASP A 78 18.41 26.72 -21.09
N ILE A 79 18.74 26.01 -20.00
CA ILE A 79 18.88 26.62 -18.68
C ILE A 79 20.25 27.29 -18.58
N LYS A 80 20.25 28.63 -18.57
CA LYS A 80 21.46 29.42 -18.35
C LYS A 80 22.06 29.12 -16.97
N GLN A 81 23.37 28.91 -16.92
CA GLN A 81 24.14 28.68 -15.69
C GLN A 81 23.61 27.48 -14.88
N LEU A 82 23.16 26.44 -15.57
CA LEU A 82 22.83 25.18 -14.92
C LEU A 82 24.12 24.56 -14.35
N ALA A 83 24.20 24.51 -13.03
CA ALA A 83 25.36 23.97 -12.31
C ALA A 83 25.12 22.54 -11.81
N LEU A 84 23.87 22.18 -11.48
CA LEU A 84 23.55 20.86 -10.95
C LEU A 84 22.11 20.44 -11.27
N VAL A 85 21.94 19.18 -11.67
CA VAL A 85 20.67 18.47 -11.79
C VAL A 85 20.57 17.46 -10.66
N ILE A 86 19.52 17.53 -9.86
CA ILE A 86 19.32 16.68 -8.68
C ILE A 86 18.13 15.76 -8.92
N PRO A 87 18.36 14.50 -9.36
CA PRO A 87 17.32 13.48 -9.37
C PRO A 87 17.07 12.99 -7.93
N VAL A 88 15.83 13.11 -7.45
CA VAL A 88 15.51 12.88 -6.03
C VAL A 88 14.98 11.47 -5.79
N THR A 89 14.35 10.85 -6.80
CA THR A 89 13.82 9.49 -6.70
C THR A 89 14.41 8.59 -7.77
N GLU A 90 14.33 7.27 -7.56
CA GLU A 90 14.70 6.26 -8.57
C GLU A 90 13.93 6.41 -9.88
N ARG A 91 12.75 7.04 -9.87
CA ARG A 91 11.94 7.32 -11.08
C ARG A 91 12.76 8.12 -12.10
N SER A 92 13.42 9.18 -11.65
CA SER A 92 14.25 10.04 -12.50
C SER A 92 15.72 9.61 -12.51
N LEU A 93 16.25 9.13 -11.38
CA LEU A 93 17.66 8.77 -11.21
C LEU A 93 18.08 7.58 -12.09
N VAL A 94 17.30 6.51 -12.13
CA VAL A 94 17.66 5.29 -12.89
C VAL A 94 17.81 5.57 -14.40
N PRO A 95 16.82 6.19 -15.10
CA PRO A 95 16.98 6.45 -16.52
C PRO A 95 18.12 7.45 -16.81
N LEU A 96 18.35 8.43 -15.93
CA LEU A 96 19.44 9.39 -16.11
C LEU A 96 20.82 8.74 -15.93
N SER A 97 21.01 7.93 -14.89
CA SER A 97 22.27 7.23 -14.67
C SER A 97 22.63 6.34 -15.86
N ARG A 98 21.67 5.59 -16.41
CA ARG A 98 21.90 4.72 -17.57
C ARG A 98 22.17 5.49 -18.85
N HIS A 99 21.43 6.57 -19.11
CA HIS A 99 21.56 7.35 -20.35
C HIS A 99 22.84 8.20 -20.39
N PHE A 100 23.24 8.78 -19.25
CA PHE A 100 24.41 9.63 -19.13
C PHE A 100 25.66 8.88 -18.65
N ALA A 101 25.62 7.55 -18.58
CA ALA A 101 26.80 6.75 -18.24
C ALA A 101 27.93 6.99 -19.26
N GLY A 102 29.09 7.45 -18.77
CA GLY A 102 30.22 7.84 -19.62
C GLY A 102 30.01 9.09 -20.49
N HIS A 103 28.91 9.84 -20.31
CA HIS A 103 28.61 11.06 -21.06
C HIS A 103 29.38 12.27 -20.49
N ALA A 104 29.72 13.26 -21.33
CA ALA A 104 30.44 14.46 -20.89
C ALA A 104 29.68 15.26 -19.82
N ASP A 105 28.35 15.35 -19.96
CA ASP A 105 27.45 16.02 -19.00
C ASP A 105 27.21 15.24 -17.69
N ARG A 106 27.82 14.06 -17.49
CA ARG A 106 27.54 13.20 -16.33
C ARG A 106 27.83 13.89 -14.99
N SER A 107 28.81 14.80 -14.95
CA SER A 107 29.19 15.58 -13.77
C SER A 107 28.12 16.59 -13.36
N LEU A 108 27.20 16.98 -14.25
CA LEU A 108 26.08 17.85 -13.92
C LEU A 108 25.03 17.17 -13.06
N PHE A 109 25.06 15.84 -12.92
CA PHE A 109 24.04 15.11 -12.17
C PHE A 109 24.56 14.73 -10.78
N ALA A 110 23.77 15.08 -9.76
CA ALA A 110 24.01 14.73 -8.37
C ALA A 110 23.74 13.24 -8.10
N MET A 111 24.58 12.37 -8.66
CA MET A 111 24.50 10.91 -8.58
C MET A 111 25.89 10.32 -8.33
N ALA A 112 25.95 9.29 -7.49
CA ALA A 112 27.18 8.50 -7.28
C ALA A 112 27.65 7.82 -8.57
N ASN A 113 28.89 7.32 -8.60
CA ASN A 113 29.45 6.65 -9.78
C ASN A 113 28.53 5.51 -10.28
N ASP A 114 28.46 5.30 -11.60
CA ASP A 114 27.43 4.46 -12.21
C ASP A 114 27.48 3.00 -11.72
N SER A 115 28.69 2.47 -11.52
CA SER A 115 28.89 1.09 -11.03
C SER A 115 28.40 0.91 -9.58
N ALA A 116 28.70 1.86 -8.70
CA ALA A 116 28.27 1.84 -7.32
C ALA A 116 26.76 2.03 -7.20
N LEU A 117 26.19 2.91 -8.03
CA LEU A 117 24.76 3.16 -8.03
C LEU A 117 23.98 1.91 -8.47
N GLU A 118 24.39 1.25 -9.56
CA GLU A 118 23.76 -0.01 -10.00
C GLU A 118 23.95 -1.14 -8.95
N GLN A 119 25.07 -1.15 -8.20
CA GLN A 119 25.28 -2.11 -7.10
C GLN A 119 24.24 -1.95 -5.98
N VAL A 120 23.87 -0.72 -5.60
CA VAL A 120 22.94 -0.47 -4.48
C VAL A 120 21.46 -0.49 -4.88
N LEU A 121 21.16 -0.30 -6.18
CA LEU A 121 19.79 -0.42 -6.71
C LEU A 121 19.30 -1.88 -6.74
N ASP A 122 20.22 -2.83 -6.76
CA ASP A 122 19.93 -4.26 -6.74
C ASP A 122 20.16 -4.85 -5.35
N LYS A 123 19.09 -5.38 -4.73
CA LYS A 123 19.15 -5.89 -3.36
C LYS A 123 20.01 -7.15 -3.23
N ALA A 124 20.09 -7.98 -4.27
CA ALA A 124 20.93 -9.18 -4.25
C ALA A 124 22.42 -8.77 -4.28
N ARG A 125 22.77 -7.83 -5.15
CA ARG A 125 24.12 -7.26 -5.22
C ARG A 125 24.51 -6.52 -3.93
N THR A 126 23.56 -5.81 -3.31
CA THR A 126 23.78 -5.17 -2.00
C THR A 126 24.07 -6.20 -0.91
N ALA A 127 23.37 -7.35 -0.93
CA ALA A 127 23.63 -8.44 0.01
C ALA A 127 25.01 -9.07 -0.19
N GLU A 128 25.43 -9.29 -1.44
CA GLU A 128 26.79 -9.76 -1.74
C GLU A 128 27.87 -8.80 -1.24
N LEU A 129 27.67 -7.50 -1.45
CA LEU A 129 28.55 -6.45 -0.93
C LEU A 129 28.65 -6.52 0.59
N ALA A 130 27.50 -6.65 1.28
CA ALA A 130 27.47 -6.75 2.74
C ALA A 130 28.25 -7.97 3.26
N THR A 131 28.17 -9.13 2.59
CA THR A 131 28.99 -10.30 2.91
C THR A 131 30.47 -9.98 2.81
N ARG A 132 30.92 -9.41 1.67
CA ARG A 132 32.32 -9.06 1.45
C ARG A 132 32.84 -8.07 2.49
N CYS A 133 32.02 -7.08 2.84
CA CYS A 133 32.34 -6.04 3.81
C CYS A 133 32.13 -6.45 5.28
N LYS A 134 31.75 -7.72 5.54
CA LYS A 134 31.45 -8.23 6.89
C LYS A 134 30.44 -7.35 7.63
N VAL A 135 29.34 -7.01 6.95
CA VAL A 135 28.19 -6.31 7.54
C VAL A 135 27.06 -7.33 7.72
N PRO A 136 26.51 -7.49 8.94
CA PRO A 136 25.45 -8.45 9.20
C PRO A 136 24.21 -8.20 8.34
N GLN A 137 23.57 -9.28 7.90
CA GLN A 137 22.38 -9.26 7.07
C GLN A 137 21.51 -10.48 7.36
N PRO A 138 20.19 -10.41 7.11
CA PRO A 138 19.32 -11.56 7.32
C PRO A 138 19.67 -12.66 6.31
N LYS A 139 19.51 -13.93 6.72
CA LYS A 139 19.63 -15.04 5.78
C LYS A 139 18.64 -14.84 4.64
N SER A 140 19.13 -14.98 3.40
CA SER A 140 18.40 -14.60 2.21
C SER A 140 18.44 -15.70 1.15
N TRP A 141 17.36 -15.84 0.38
CA TRP A 141 17.24 -16.77 -0.74
C TRP A 141 16.66 -16.05 -1.95
N SER A 142 17.31 -16.17 -3.11
CA SER A 142 16.85 -15.56 -4.36
C SER A 142 15.99 -16.54 -5.16
N LEU A 143 14.87 -16.06 -5.68
CA LEU A 143 13.92 -16.82 -6.48
C LEU A 143 13.58 -16.05 -7.76
N SER A 144 13.88 -16.64 -8.91
CA SER A 144 13.50 -16.16 -10.25
C SER A 144 12.37 -16.99 -10.87
N ASN A 145 12.04 -18.16 -10.31
CA ASN A 145 10.90 -18.97 -10.76
C ASN A 145 10.28 -19.82 -9.63
N ALA A 146 9.07 -20.34 -9.89
CA ALA A 146 8.34 -21.14 -8.91
C ALA A 146 9.00 -22.50 -8.62
N GLY A 147 9.75 -23.07 -9.57
CA GLY A 147 10.47 -24.33 -9.38
C GLY A 147 11.55 -24.23 -8.28
N GLN A 148 12.24 -23.09 -8.22
CA GLN A 148 13.23 -22.82 -7.16
C GLN A 148 12.61 -22.77 -5.76
N LEU A 149 11.36 -22.34 -5.64
CA LEU A 149 10.65 -22.38 -4.36
C LEU A 149 10.39 -23.82 -3.90
N HIS A 150 10.03 -24.71 -4.82
CA HIS A 150 9.82 -26.14 -4.51
C HIS A 150 11.14 -26.86 -4.20
N ALA A 151 12.24 -26.39 -4.79
CA ALA A 151 13.58 -26.94 -4.56
C ALA A 151 14.19 -26.52 -3.20
N LEU A 152 13.61 -25.56 -2.48
CA LEU A 152 13.99 -25.24 -1.11
C LEU A 152 13.56 -26.40 -0.19
N SER A 153 14.44 -27.39 -0.04
CA SER A 153 14.19 -28.70 0.58
C SER A 153 14.27 -28.74 2.12
N GLY A 154 14.22 -27.59 2.79
CA GLY A 154 14.39 -27.49 4.26
C GLY A 154 13.32 -26.64 4.94
N GLU A 155 13.18 -26.81 6.27
CA GLU A 155 12.35 -25.94 7.09
C GLU A 155 12.86 -24.49 7.01
N LEU A 156 12.06 -23.62 6.37
CA LEU A 156 12.35 -22.20 6.33
C LEU A 156 11.97 -21.54 7.66
N PRO A 157 12.76 -20.55 8.13
CA PRO A 157 12.50 -19.87 9.39
C PRO A 157 11.37 -18.86 9.25
N TYR A 158 10.14 -19.31 9.52
CA TYR A 158 8.97 -18.44 9.52
C TYR A 158 8.92 -17.54 10.77
N PRO A 159 8.46 -16.28 10.65
CA PRO A 159 7.97 -15.64 9.42
C PRO A 159 9.10 -15.19 8.47
N LEU A 160 8.80 -15.22 7.17
CA LEU A 160 9.68 -14.74 6.11
C LEU A 160 9.20 -13.41 5.55
N VAL A 161 10.16 -12.57 5.17
CA VAL A 161 9.96 -11.34 4.41
C VAL A 161 10.15 -11.65 2.92
N ILE A 162 9.16 -11.31 2.10
CA ILE A 162 9.18 -11.49 0.65
C ILE A 162 9.37 -10.11 0.03
N LYS A 163 10.56 -9.87 -0.54
CA LYS A 163 10.93 -8.62 -1.17
C LYS A 163 11.10 -8.80 -2.69
N PRO A 164 10.70 -7.82 -3.50
CA PRO A 164 11.11 -7.76 -4.90
C PRO A 164 12.63 -7.45 -4.97
N ALA A 165 13.35 -8.11 -5.88
CA ALA A 165 14.80 -7.90 -6.05
C ALA A 165 15.14 -6.44 -6.38
N ARG A 166 14.29 -5.80 -7.19
CA ARG A 166 14.35 -4.37 -7.53
C ARG A 166 13.10 -3.66 -7.06
N SER A 167 13.24 -2.41 -6.61
CA SER A 167 12.09 -1.61 -6.13
C SER A 167 11.19 -1.13 -7.29
N ILE A 168 11.75 -1.11 -8.50
CA ILE A 168 11.09 -0.75 -9.76
C ILE A 168 11.44 -1.81 -10.83
N SER A 169 10.45 -2.28 -11.61
CA SER A 169 10.69 -3.24 -12.71
C SER A 169 11.45 -2.62 -13.90
N ASP A 170 12.24 -3.43 -14.62
CA ASP A 170 13.02 -3.02 -15.81
C ASP A 170 12.23 -3.14 -17.15
N GLY A 171 10.89 -3.11 -17.11
CA GLY A 171 10.03 -3.24 -18.31
C GLY A 171 9.62 -1.91 -18.96
N SER A 172 8.96 -1.99 -20.13
CA SER A 172 8.40 -0.81 -20.84
C SER A 172 7.37 -0.03 -20.01
N THR A 173 6.70 -0.70 -19.07
CA THR A 173 5.93 -0.09 -17.99
C THR A 173 6.56 -0.46 -16.66
N ARG A 174 7.22 0.52 -16.02
CA ARG A 174 7.91 0.33 -14.75
C ARG A 174 6.91 0.37 -13.59
N ARG A 175 6.87 -0.66 -12.74
CA ARG A 175 5.94 -0.78 -11.60
C ARG A 175 6.70 -0.76 -10.27
N GLN A 176 6.10 -0.11 -9.26
CA GLN A 176 6.61 -0.14 -7.88
C GLN A 176 6.07 -1.36 -7.14
N PHE A 177 6.96 -2.12 -6.50
CA PHE A 177 6.60 -3.32 -5.76
C PHE A 177 6.55 -3.06 -4.25
N SER A 178 5.81 -3.90 -3.52
CA SER A 178 5.69 -3.83 -2.05
C SER A 178 6.16 -5.11 -1.38
N VAL A 179 6.66 -4.99 -0.14
CA VAL A 179 7.11 -6.11 0.69
C VAL A 179 5.89 -6.88 1.22
N ARG A 180 5.97 -8.21 1.23
CA ARG A 180 4.96 -9.10 1.84
C ARG A 180 5.59 -9.95 2.94
N TYR A 181 4.76 -10.53 3.80
CA TYR A 181 5.18 -11.44 4.86
C TYR A 181 4.47 -12.79 4.70
N ALA A 182 5.21 -13.87 4.90
CA ALA A 182 4.66 -15.22 4.94
C ALA A 182 4.93 -15.86 6.30
N HIS A 183 3.88 -16.39 6.92
CA HIS A 183 3.94 -17.09 8.21
C HIS A 183 3.88 -18.61 8.07
N THR A 184 3.50 -19.09 6.89
CA THR A 184 3.35 -20.52 6.58
C THR A 184 3.82 -20.79 5.16
N PRO A 185 4.16 -22.05 4.82
CA PRO A 185 4.48 -22.46 3.46
C PRO A 185 3.41 -22.10 2.44
N GLU A 186 2.13 -22.25 2.77
CA GLU A 186 1.02 -21.96 1.86
C GLU A 186 0.87 -20.45 1.60
N ALA A 187 1.14 -19.63 2.62
CA ALA A 187 1.16 -18.18 2.47
C ALA A 187 2.34 -17.71 1.60
N LEU A 188 3.49 -18.37 1.73
CA LEU A 188 4.67 -18.13 0.90
C LEU A 188 4.37 -18.50 -0.56
N GLN A 189 3.84 -19.69 -0.81
CA GLN A 189 3.54 -20.18 -2.15
C GLN A 189 2.53 -19.28 -2.88
N ARG A 190 1.45 -18.87 -2.21
CA ARG A 190 0.48 -17.91 -2.77
C ARG A 190 1.11 -16.55 -3.10
N SER A 191 1.96 -16.04 -2.21
CA SER A 191 2.61 -14.74 -2.40
C SER A 191 3.63 -14.79 -3.55
N ALA A 192 4.43 -15.85 -3.61
CA ALA A 192 5.42 -16.06 -4.66
C ALA A 192 4.77 -16.24 -6.03
N ALA A 193 3.73 -17.08 -6.14
CA ALA A 193 2.98 -17.28 -7.39
C ALA A 193 2.38 -15.97 -7.92
N ALA A 194 1.98 -15.05 -7.03
CA ALA A 194 1.42 -13.76 -7.42
C ALA A 194 2.48 -12.72 -7.86
N MET A 195 3.75 -12.86 -7.48
CA MET A 195 4.79 -11.84 -7.73
C MET A 195 5.83 -12.27 -8.76
N LEU A 196 6.25 -13.54 -8.75
CA LEU A 196 7.26 -14.09 -9.66
C LEU A 196 6.99 -13.85 -11.16
N PRO A 197 5.75 -13.82 -11.65
CA PRO A 197 5.49 -13.49 -13.07
C PRO A 197 5.93 -12.08 -13.48
N THR A 198 6.23 -11.21 -12.52
CA THR A 198 6.51 -9.78 -12.76
C THR A 198 7.85 -9.31 -12.22
N THR A 199 8.46 -10.03 -11.29
CA THR A 199 9.75 -9.66 -10.68
C THR A 199 10.37 -10.85 -9.94
N ASP A 200 11.70 -10.92 -9.97
CA ASP A 200 12.48 -11.79 -9.10
C ASP A 200 12.26 -11.43 -7.62
N LEU A 201 12.29 -12.44 -6.76
CA LEU A 201 12.04 -12.32 -5.33
C LEU A 201 13.28 -12.63 -4.52
N ILE A 202 13.38 -11.95 -3.39
CA ILE A 202 14.32 -12.24 -2.31
C ILE A 202 13.49 -12.59 -1.09
N LEU A 203 13.60 -13.84 -0.64
CA LEU A 203 13.09 -14.27 0.65
C LEU A 203 14.14 -13.95 1.71
N GLN A 204 13.73 -13.38 2.83
CA GLN A 204 14.64 -13.09 3.94
C GLN A 204 14.03 -13.54 5.27
N GLU A 205 14.89 -13.95 6.19
CA GLU A 205 14.53 -14.08 7.61
C GLU A 205 13.93 -12.77 8.13
N TYR A 206 12.85 -12.89 8.92
CA TYR A 206 12.33 -11.75 9.64
C TYR A 206 13.26 -11.36 10.80
N PHE A 207 13.73 -10.11 10.77
CA PHE A 207 14.48 -9.52 11.87
C PHE A 207 13.62 -8.45 12.57
N SER A 208 13.33 -8.66 13.85
CA SER A 208 12.66 -7.67 14.70
C SER A 208 13.65 -6.58 15.10
N GLY A 209 13.16 -5.35 15.29
CA GLY A 209 13.99 -4.21 15.69
C GLY A 209 13.53 -2.91 15.05
N ASP A 210 14.10 -1.81 15.54
CA ASP A 210 13.79 -0.46 15.07
C ASP A 210 14.55 -0.16 13.78
N GLY A 211 13.91 0.54 12.85
CA GLY A 211 14.59 1.07 11.67
C GLY A 211 15.47 2.27 12.05
N ILE A 212 16.76 2.20 11.70
CA ILE A 212 17.74 3.28 11.86
C ILE A 212 18.33 3.61 10.50
N GLY A 213 18.36 4.89 10.12
CA GLY A 213 19.10 5.36 8.96
C GLY A 213 20.38 6.04 9.39
N VAL A 214 21.50 5.68 8.76
CA VAL A 214 22.76 6.42 8.83
C VAL A 214 22.96 7.15 7.50
N GLU A 215 22.83 8.45 7.55
CA GLU A 215 22.81 9.34 6.39
C GLU A 215 24.15 10.03 6.25
N VAL A 216 24.71 10.02 5.04
CA VAL A 216 26.10 10.43 4.84
C VAL A 216 26.29 11.25 3.57
N LEU A 217 27.30 12.09 3.62
CA LEU A 217 27.99 12.64 2.46
C LEU A 217 29.36 11.96 2.41
N ALA A 218 29.70 11.34 1.29
CA ALA A 218 31.01 10.73 1.11
C ALA A 218 31.67 11.20 -0.19
N MET A 219 33.00 11.12 -0.24
CA MET A 219 33.83 11.37 -1.41
C MET A 219 34.87 10.26 -1.51
N CYS A 220 34.93 9.57 -2.64
CA CYS A 220 35.88 8.50 -2.90
C CYS A 220 35.91 7.45 -1.78
N GLY A 221 34.71 7.07 -1.30
CA GLY A 221 34.54 6.11 -0.21
C GLY A 221 34.75 6.65 1.21
N GLU A 222 35.30 7.86 1.37
CA GLU A 222 35.50 8.51 2.66
C GLU A 222 34.26 9.31 3.09
N ILE A 223 33.76 9.04 4.30
CA ILE A 223 32.61 9.75 4.86
C ILE A 223 33.06 11.12 5.40
N LEU A 224 32.54 12.19 4.80
CA LEU A 224 32.83 13.59 5.15
C LEU A 224 31.86 14.13 6.20
N TYR A 225 30.61 13.68 6.18
CA TYR A 225 29.58 14.08 7.14
C TYR A 225 28.61 12.93 7.38
N ALA A 226 28.14 12.79 8.63
CA ALA A 226 27.19 11.75 9.01
C ALA A 226 26.09 12.30 9.92
N PHE A 227 24.89 11.77 9.75
CA PHE A 227 23.69 12.02 10.54
C PHE A 227 22.99 10.69 10.79
N GLN A 228 22.24 10.58 11.88
CA GLN A 228 21.46 9.38 12.18
C GLN A 228 20.06 9.74 12.62
N HIS A 229 19.09 8.93 12.18
CA HIS A 229 17.74 8.95 12.72
C HIS A 229 17.24 7.56 13.11
N ARG A 230 16.29 7.54 14.04
CA ARG A 230 15.44 6.39 14.35
C ARG A 230 14.02 6.60 13.82
N ARG A 231 13.42 5.55 13.29
CA ARG A 231 11.99 5.50 12.95
C ARG A 231 11.20 5.15 14.19
N LEU A 232 10.36 6.09 14.64
CA LEU A 232 9.48 5.86 15.79
C LEU A 232 8.16 5.23 15.36
N HIS A 233 7.60 5.71 14.24
CA HIS A 233 6.36 5.20 13.65
C HIS A 233 6.60 4.81 12.19
N GLU A 234 6.07 3.66 11.79
CA GLU A 234 6.16 3.11 10.44
C GLU A 234 4.77 2.77 9.90
N VAL A 235 4.58 2.98 8.59
CA VAL A 235 3.34 2.66 7.87
C VAL A 235 3.69 1.77 6.67
N PRO A 236 3.17 0.53 6.61
CA PRO A 236 2.30 -0.12 7.59
C PRO A 236 3.00 -0.42 8.93
N LEU A 237 2.20 -0.67 9.98
CA LEU A 237 2.69 -0.93 11.36
C LEU A 237 3.68 -2.10 11.45
N SER A 238 3.64 -3.05 10.51
CA SER A 238 4.54 -4.21 10.46
C SER A 238 5.93 -3.90 9.88
N GLY A 239 6.19 -2.67 9.46
CA GLY A 239 7.45 -2.21 8.87
C GLY A 239 7.25 -1.66 7.46
N GLY A 240 7.71 -0.43 7.23
CA GLY A 240 7.49 0.31 6.00
C GLY A 240 8.11 1.70 6.03
N GLY A 241 7.53 2.63 5.28
CA GLY A 241 7.98 4.02 5.29
C GLY A 241 7.68 4.68 6.64
N SER A 242 8.57 5.56 7.10
CA SER A 242 8.40 6.23 8.39
C SER A 242 7.39 7.38 8.33
N SER A 243 6.53 7.46 9.36
CA SER A 243 5.61 8.59 9.56
C SER A 243 6.13 9.56 10.62
N LEU A 244 6.80 9.05 11.66
CA LEU A 244 7.51 9.82 12.68
C LEU A 244 8.94 9.32 12.85
N ARG A 245 9.87 10.27 12.90
CA ARG A 245 11.32 10.03 12.98
C ARG A 245 11.94 10.96 14.00
N GLN A 246 13.03 10.54 14.63
CA GLN A 246 13.78 11.33 15.60
C GLN A 246 15.27 11.34 15.27
N SER A 247 15.94 12.49 15.39
CA SER A 247 17.40 12.59 15.29
C SER A 247 18.09 12.01 16.51
N GLU A 248 19.16 11.23 16.29
CA GLU A 248 19.97 10.58 17.32
C GLU A 248 21.46 10.84 17.10
N ASP A 249 22.27 10.55 18.11
CA ASP A 249 23.73 10.47 17.91
C ASP A 249 24.06 9.37 16.91
N VAL A 250 25.06 9.61 16.07
CA VAL A 250 25.57 8.59 15.16
C VAL A 250 26.18 7.45 15.98
N ASN A 251 25.64 6.24 15.80
CA ASN A 251 26.17 5.05 16.44
C ASN A 251 27.52 4.68 15.79
N PRO A 252 28.62 4.56 16.57
CA PRO A 252 29.94 4.25 16.02
C PRO A 252 30.03 2.93 15.25
N GLU A 253 29.30 1.89 15.68
CA GLU A 253 29.31 0.59 15.02
C GLU A 253 28.59 0.63 13.67
N LEU A 254 27.43 1.30 13.63
CA LEU A 254 26.68 1.47 12.38
C LEU A 254 27.46 2.35 11.40
N LEU A 255 28.12 3.41 11.89
CA LEU A 255 28.98 4.26 11.07
C LEU A 255 30.18 3.48 10.52
N ALA A 256 30.81 2.64 11.34
CA ALA A 256 31.91 1.79 10.89
C ALA A 256 31.45 0.77 9.83
N ALA A 257 30.25 0.22 9.95
CA ALA A 257 29.65 -0.64 8.94
C ALA A 257 29.38 0.13 7.63
N SER A 258 28.78 1.32 7.72
CA SER A 258 28.56 2.22 6.57
C SER A 258 29.88 2.57 5.88
N ARG A 259 30.94 2.89 6.64
CA ARG A 259 32.27 3.19 6.09
C ARG A 259 32.83 2.01 5.28
N ARG A 260 32.74 0.77 5.79
CA ARG A 260 33.22 -0.41 5.04
C ARG A 260 32.46 -0.63 3.74
N LEU A 261 31.15 -0.40 3.73
CA LEU A 261 30.31 -0.55 2.53
C LEU A 261 30.66 0.52 1.49
N LEU A 262 30.71 1.78 1.90
CA LEU A 262 30.89 2.91 0.98
C LEU A 262 32.32 3.02 0.47
N SER A 263 33.31 2.66 1.29
CA SER A 263 34.71 2.53 0.86
C SER A 263 34.88 1.46 -0.22
N ALA A 264 34.24 0.30 -0.06
CA ALA A 264 34.28 -0.77 -1.06
C ALA A 264 33.57 -0.41 -2.39
N LEU A 265 32.77 0.65 -2.40
CA LEU A 265 32.06 1.16 -3.58
C LEU A 265 32.73 2.37 -4.22
N ASP A 266 33.81 2.89 -3.62
CA ASP A 266 34.38 4.20 -3.97
C ASP A 266 33.28 5.28 -4.05
N TRP A 267 32.40 5.30 -3.05
CA TRP A 267 31.17 6.08 -3.10
C TRP A 267 31.45 7.59 -3.01
N SER A 268 30.87 8.35 -3.93
CA SER A 268 30.85 9.82 -3.90
C SER A 268 29.43 10.34 -3.99
N GLY A 269 29.05 11.28 -3.13
CA GLY A 269 27.70 11.83 -3.06
C GLY A 269 26.98 11.50 -1.76
N VAL A 270 25.67 11.73 -1.76
CA VAL A 270 24.81 11.42 -0.61
C VAL A 270 24.34 9.96 -0.64
N ALA A 271 24.24 9.35 0.54
CA ALA A 271 23.62 8.04 0.70
C ALA A 271 22.94 7.93 2.06
N MET A 272 22.00 6.99 2.19
CA MET A 272 21.51 6.53 3.48
C MET A 272 21.65 5.02 3.57
N VAL A 273 22.43 4.56 4.54
CA VAL A 273 22.56 3.14 4.87
C VAL A 273 21.51 2.81 5.93
N GLU A 274 20.57 1.94 5.60
CA GLU A 274 19.48 1.56 6.49
C GLU A 274 19.79 0.27 7.26
N PHE A 275 19.52 0.31 8.56
CA PHE A 275 19.68 -0.82 9.46
C PHE A 275 18.39 -1.12 10.22
N LYS A 276 18.23 -2.37 10.66
CA LYS A 276 17.34 -2.69 11.79
C LYS A 276 18.19 -3.01 13.00
N VAL A 277 17.81 -2.48 14.16
CA VAL A 277 18.55 -2.67 15.42
C VAL A 277 17.63 -3.19 16.51
N GLN A 278 18.04 -4.27 17.17
CA GLN A 278 17.36 -4.79 18.36
C GLN A 278 17.83 -4.04 19.60
N ALA A 279 16.94 -3.27 20.22
CA ALA A 279 17.26 -2.49 21.41
C ALA A 279 17.74 -3.35 22.59
N SER A 280 17.27 -4.59 22.71
CA SER A 280 17.61 -5.49 23.82
C SER A 280 19.02 -6.09 23.73
N THR A 281 19.53 -6.32 22.53
CA THR A 281 20.82 -7.01 22.31
C THR A 281 21.88 -6.15 21.65
N GLY A 282 21.50 -4.99 21.10
CA GLY A 282 22.37 -4.16 20.26
C GLY A 282 22.63 -4.75 18.86
N ARG A 283 22.18 -5.98 18.58
CA ARG A 283 22.38 -6.62 17.27
C ARG A 283 21.69 -5.82 16.18
N TYR A 284 22.38 -5.68 15.06
CA TYR A 284 21.86 -5.00 13.88
C TYR A 284 22.02 -5.84 12.61
N ILE A 285 21.23 -5.50 11.60
CA ILE A 285 21.37 -6.00 10.23
C ILE A 285 21.26 -4.84 9.23
N LEU A 286 21.92 -4.96 8.09
CA LEU A 286 21.70 -4.12 6.93
C LEU A 286 20.33 -4.43 6.30
N VAL A 287 19.59 -3.37 5.97
CA VAL A 287 18.31 -3.46 5.24
C VAL A 287 18.52 -3.16 3.77
N GLU A 288 19.11 -1.99 3.47
CA GLU A 288 19.41 -1.52 2.12
C GLU A 288 20.35 -0.30 2.16
N ILE A 289 20.91 0.06 1.01
CA ILE A 289 21.65 1.31 0.82
C ILE A 289 20.87 2.17 -0.19
N ASN A 290 20.43 3.34 0.25
CA ASN A 290 19.72 4.30 -0.58
C ASN A 290 20.73 5.26 -1.21
N GLY A 291 21.03 5.08 -2.50
CA GLY A 291 21.99 5.89 -3.25
C GLY A 291 21.51 7.28 -3.69
N ARG A 292 20.65 7.91 -2.89
CA ARG A 292 19.92 9.16 -3.20
C ARG A 292 19.34 9.79 -1.95
N PHE A 293 18.86 11.03 -2.05
CA PHE A 293 18.19 11.71 -0.93
C PHE A 293 17.00 10.94 -0.38
N TRP A 294 16.93 10.81 0.94
CA TRP A 294 15.99 9.94 1.63
C TRP A 294 14.70 10.62 2.06
N GLY A 295 13.68 9.83 2.36
CA GLY A 295 12.37 10.31 2.82
C GLY A 295 12.42 11.11 4.13
N SER A 296 13.38 10.83 5.00
CA SER A 296 13.65 11.57 6.25
C SER A 296 14.52 12.82 6.06
N LEU A 297 14.85 13.27 4.84
CA LEU A 297 15.65 14.48 4.63
C LEU A 297 15.10 15.71 5.39
N PRO A 298 13.78 15.96 5.46
CA PRO A 298 13.24 17.06 6.26
C PRO A 298 13.62 17.01 7.75
N LEU A 299 13.81 15.81 8.32
CA LEU A 299 14.32 15.67 9.68
C LEU A 299 15.78 16.15 9.79
N ALA A 300 16.65 15.71 8.88
CA ALA A 300 18.05 16.12 8.87
C ALA A 300 18.16 17.66 8.77
N LEU A 301 17.41 18.27 7.86
CA LEU A 301 17.32 19.73 7.72
C LEU A 301 16.82 20.41 9.00
N ALA A 302 15.77 19.89 9.64
CA ALA A 302 15.25 20.43 10.90
C ALA A 302 16.26 20.30 12.05
N ALA A 303 17.08 19.24 12.05
CA ALA A 303 18.15 19.04 13.01
C ALA A 303 19.37 19.93 12.74
N GLY A 304 19.53 20.47 11.53
CA GLY A 304 20.67 21.30 11.13
C GLY A 304 21.70 20.59 10.24
N ALA A 305 21.46 19.33 9.88
CA ALA A 305 22.26 18.56 8.93
C ALA A 305 21.83 18.87 7.48
N ASP A 306 22.43 19.90 6.88
CA ASP A 306 22.07 20.42 5.56
C ASP A 306 22.77 19.71 4.39
N PHE A 307 22.39 18.45 4.15
CA PHE A 307 22.93 17.63 3.05
C PHE A 307 22.81 18.24 1.65
N PRO A 308 21.71 18.90 1.25
CA PRO A 308 21.64 19.56 -0.05
C PRO A 308 22.72 20.62 -0.22
N ARG A 309 22.96 21.45 0.80
CA ARG A 309 24.03 22.45 0.77
C ARG A 309 25.42 21.81 0.75
N LEU A 310 25.64 20.78 1.57
CA LEU A 310 26.90 20.02 1.55
C LEU A 310 27.19 19.41 0.17
N LEU A 311 26.19 18.76 -0.44
CA LEU A 311 26.32 18.16 -1.77
C LEU A 311 26.57 19.21 -2.84
N TRP A 312 25.91 20.37 -2.76
CA TRP A 312 26.15 21.49 -3.67
C TRP A 312 27.59 21.98 -3.61
N HIS A 313 28.15 22.18 -2.41
CA HIS A 313 29.55 22.58 -2.27
C HIS A 313 30.50 21.51 -2.81
N MET A 314 30.24 20.24 -2.47
CA MET A 314 31.05 19.11 -2.91
C MET A 314 31.07 18.96 -4.44
N GLN A 315 29.92 19.03 -5.11
CA GLN A 315 29.81 18.89 -6.57
C GLN A 315 30.37 20.08 -7.35
N ARG A 316 30.67 21.18 -6.64
CA ARG A 316 31.18 22.41 -7.22
C ARG A 316 32.63 22.69 -6.84
N ASP A 317 33.29 21.73 -6.20
CA ASP A 317 34.64 21.87 -5.68
C ASP A 317 34.82 23.12 -4.79
N LEU A 318 33.77 23.46 -4.03
CA LEU A 318 33.80 24.54 -3.05
C LEU A 318 34.16 23.96 -1.66
N PRO A 319 34.83 24.75 -0.79
CA PRO A 319 35.03 24.36 0.59
C PRO A 319 33.70 24.00 1.25
N LEU A 320 33.63 22.85 1.93
CA LEU A 320 32.40 22.46 2.63
C LEU A 320 32.01 23.55 3.65
N PRO A 321 30.72 23.90 3.74
CA PRO A 321 30.27 24.88 4.71
C PRO A 321 30.51 24.36 6.13
N ASP A 322 30.97 25.25 7.01
CA ASP A 322 31.01 24.98 8.45
C ASP A 322 29.57 24.94 8.98
N LEU A 323 29.05 23.72 9.14
CA LEU A 323 27.73 23.50 9.70
C LEU A 323 27.84 23.28 11.21
N PRO A 324 26.96 23.89 12.02
CA PRO A 324 26.91 23.58 13.44
C PRO A 324 26.59 22.10 13.66
N ALA A 325 27.00 21.56 14.81
CA ALA A 325 26.59 20.23 15.23
C ALA A 325 25.06 20.12 15.19
N TYR A 326 24.55 19.04 14.57
CA TYR A 326 23.12 18.86 14.44
C TYR A 326 22.48 18.58 15.81
N ARG A 327 21.22 18.99 15.96
CA ARG A 327 20.47 18.87 17.21
C ARG A 327 19.86 17.48 17.36
N ARG A 328 20.01 16.90 18.55
CA ARG A 328 19.47 15.59 18.94
C ARG A 328 18.04 15.72 19.46
N GLY A 329 17.26 14.64 19.32
CA GLY A 329 15.88 14.59 19.83
C GLY A 329 14.88 15.43 19.02
N ILE A 330 15.30 16.00 17.89
CA ILE A 330 14.38 16.67 16.96
C ILE A 330 13.48 15.60 16.35
N ARG A 331 12.18 15.87 16.31
CA ARG A 331 11.18 14.95 15.75
C ARG A 331 10.58 15.55 14.50
N CYS A 332 10.43 14.74 13.46
CA CYS A 332 9.84 15.18 12.21
C CYS A 332 8.72 14.26 11.75
N HIS A 333 7.58 14.87 11.40
CA HIS A 333 6.33 14.22 11.08
C HIS A 333 6.00 14.32 9.60
N LYS A 334 5.68 13.19 9.00
CA LYS A 334 4.97 13.14 7.72
C LYS A 334 3.47 13.07 8.03
N LEU A 335 2.83 14.24 8.11
CA LEU A 335 1.47 14.38 8.65
C LEU A 335 0.44 13.41 8.04
N SER A 336 0.43 13.28 6.70
CA SER A 336 -0.46 12.34 6.01
C SER A 336 -0.24 10.87 6.42
N ALA A 337 1.01 10.48 6.68
CA ALA A 337 1.35 9.14 7.14
C ALA A 337 1.07 8.96 8.63
N GLU A 338 1.23 10.00 9.46
CA GLU A 338 0.88 9.96 10.89
C GLU A 338 -0.62 9.74 11.10
N LEU A 339 -1.46 10.38 10.29
CA LEU A 339 -2.91 10.14 10.32
C LEU A 339 -3.26 8.69 9.93
N HIS A 340 -2.58 8.13 8.93
CA HIS A 340 -2.74 6.71 8.56
C HIS A 340 -2.23 5.77 9.66
N TRP A 341 -1.12 6.11 10.32
CA TRP A 341 -0.59 5.34 11.45
C TRP A 341 -1.60 5.32 12.60
N CYS A 342 -2.16 6.47 12.96
CA CYS A 342 -3.22 6.58 13.97
C CYS A 342 -4.44 5.73 13.58
N GLU A 343 -4.93 5.85 12.35
CA GLU A 343 -6.05 5.05 11.82
C GLU A 343 -5.76 3.54 11.97
N ALA A 344 -4.55 3.10 11.60
CA ALA A 344 -4.12 1.71 11.71
C ALA A 344 -4.06 1.22 13.16
N VAL A 345 -3.56 2.04 14.10
CA VAL A 345 -3.54 1.70 15.54
C VAL A 345 -4.97 1.56 16.08
N PHE A 346 -5.86 2.50 15.77
CA PHE A 346 -7.24 2.48 16.25
C PHE A 346 -8.02 1.26 15.73
N ARG A 347 -7.76 0.88 14.47
CA ARG A 347 -8.35 -0.29 13.80
C ARG A 347 -7.63 -1.61 14.10
N ARG A 348 -6.53 -1.58 14.86
CA ARG A 348 -5.66 -2.76 15.10
C ARG A 348 -5.22 -3.43 13.77
N GLN A 349 -4.90 -2.62 12.76
CA GLN A 349 -4.60 -3.07 11.41
C GLN A 349 -3.11 -3.41 11.25
N ALA A 350 -2.67 -4.48 11.90
CA ALA A 350 -1.34 -5.07 11.73
C ALA A 350 -1.37 -6.56 12.07
N ASP A 351 -0.39 -7.31 11.57
CA ASP A 351 -0.18 -8.69 12.03
C ASP A 351 0.47 -8.67 13.42
N THR A 352 -0.31 -9.01 14.45
CA THR A 352 0.15 -9.01 15.85
C THR A 352 1.21 -10.07 16.15
N ARG A 353 1.48 -11.00 15.21
CA ARG A 353 2.59 -11.95 15.32
C ARG A 353 3.93 -11.29 14.99
N LEU A 354 3.93 -10.16 14.27
CA LEU A 354 5.14 -9.44 13.86
C LEU A 354 5.41 -8.21 14.72
N VAL A 355 4.35 -7.49 15.12
CA VAL A 355 4.49 -6.20 15.81
C VAL A 355 3.51 -6.07 16.97
N ALA A 356 4.01 -5.52 18.07
CA ALA A 356 3.16 -5.08 19.17
C ALA A 356 2.44 -3.78 18.76
N ILE A 357 1.12 -3.86 18.54
CA ILE A 357 0.31 -2.69 18.21
C ILE A 357 0.23 -1.79 19.46
N PRO A 358 0.59 -0.49 19.35
CA PRO A 358 0.47 0.47 20.45
C PRO A 358 -0.96 0.57 21.00
N SER A 359 -1.09 1.02 22.25
CA SER A 359 -2.41 1.34 22.81
C SER A 359 -3.00 2.59 22.14
N ARG A 360 -4.33 2.67 22.07
CA ARG A 360 -5.03 3.84 21.52
C ARG A 360 -4.67 5.13 22.27
N TRP A 361 -4.50 5.03 23.60
CA TRP A 361 -4.09 6.17 24.42
C TRP A 361 -2.66 6.62 24.12
N ARG A 362 -1.74 5.68 23.89
CA ARG A 362 -0.38 6.00 23.45
C ARG A 362 -0.41 6.74 22.11
N ALA A 363 -1.20 6.27 21.15
CA ALA A 363 -1.35 6.94 19.85
C ALA A 363 -1.88 8.38 20.02
N ILE A 364 -2.95 8.59 20.79
CA ILE A 364 -3.50 9.93 21.06
C ILE A 364 -2.42 10.84 21.67
N ARG A 365 -1.73 10.37 22.71
CA ARG A 365 -0.68 11.16 23.38
C ARG A 365 0.46 11.52 22.43
N GLU A 366 0.91 10.59 21.59
CA GLU A 366 1.97 10.82 20.61
C GLU A 366 1.53 11.77 19.50
N THR A 367 0.28 11.68 19.03
CA THR A 367 -0.29 12.68 18.10
C THR A 367 -0.35 14.07 18.74
N LEU A 368 -0.80 14.20 19.99
CA LEU A 368 -0.85 15.50 20.67
C LEU A 368 0.55 16.10 20.91
N SER A 369 1.58 15.24 21.05
CA SER A 369 2.96 15.70 21.20
C SER A 369 3.49 16.48 20.00
N MET A 370 2.83 16.39 18.83
CA MET A 370 3.14 17.20 17.64
C MET A 370 3.13 18.72 17.88
N LEU A 371 2.42 19.18 18.92
CA LEU A 371 2.31 20.59 19.28
C LEU A 371 3.47 21.09 20.15
N LEU A 372 4.34 20.18 20.62
CA LEU A 372 5.46 20.53 21.50
C LEU A 372 6.65 21.11 20.72
N PRO A 373 7.49 21.95 21.35
CA PRO A 373 8.76 22.39 20.77
C PRO A 373 9.65 21.21 20.34
N GLY A 374 10.42 21.41 19.26
CA GLY A 374 11.30 20.36 18.70
C GLY A 374 10.59 19.38 17.75
N HIS A 375 9.28 19.54 17.55
CA HIS A 375 8.53 18.84 16.52
C HIS A 375 8.45 19.69 15.24
N HIS A 376 8.75 19.04 14.12
CA HIS A 376 8.76 19.61 12.78
C HIS A 376 7.93 18.75 11.83
N PHE A 377 7.65 19.26 10.64
CA PHE A 377 6.88 18.55 9.62
C PHE A 377 7.60 18.58 8.28
N ASP A 378 7.38 17.54 7.48
CA ASP A 378 8.01 17.42 6.17
C ASP A 378 7.60 18.55 5.21
N ALA A 379 6.32 18.95 5.23
CA ALA A 379 5.77 19.97 4.35
C ALA A 379 5.57 21.32 5.04
N GLN A 380 5.00 21.33 6.25
CA GLN A 380 4.57 22.56 6.92
C GLN A 380 5.77 23.34 7.47
N SER A 381 5.92 24.60 7.05
CA SER A 381 7.01 25.47 7.48
C SER A 381 6.55 26.93 7.52
N TRP A 382 6.86 27.65 8.61
CA TRP A 382 6.53 29.08 8.74
C TRP A 382 7.26 29.95 7.71
N SER A 383 8.51 29.61 7.41
CA SER A 383 9.32 30.32 6.40
C SER A 383 8.88 30.07 4.96
N ASP A 384 8.00 29.10 4.72
CA ASP A 384 7.51 28.70 3.40
C ASP A 384 6.13 27.99 3.52
N PRO A 385 5.05 28.75 3.79
CA PRO A 385 3.78 28.21 4.26
C PRO A 385 2.94 27.58 3.14
N LEU A 386 3.07 28.03 1.89
CA LEU A 386 2.18 27.63 0.80
C LEU A 386 2.22 26.12 0.51
N PRO A 387 3.40 25.44 0.43
CA PRO A 387 3.44 23.99 0.31
C PRO A 387 2.73 23.25 1.46
N GLY A 388 2.85 23.78 2.69
CA GLY A 388 2.19 23.23 3.87
C GLY A 388 0.67 23.31 3.81
N LEU A 389 0.13 24.44 3.34
CA LEU A 389 -1.31 24.63 3.13
C LEU A 389 -1.84 23.72 2.02
N VAL A 390 -1.09 23.55 0.93
CA VAL A 390 -1.44 22.63 -0.15
C VAL A 390 -1.48 21.19 0.34
N ASP A 391 -0.49 20.76 1.14
CA ASP A 391 -0.47 19.43 1.74
C ASP A 391 -1.68 19.19 2.68
N LEU A 392 -2.00 20.17 3.54
CA LEU A 392 -3.17 20.10 4.42
C LEU A 392 -4.48 19.98 3.64
N THR A 393 -4.66 20.77 2.59
CA THR A 393 -5.84 20.70 1.72
C THR A 393 -5.94 19.33 1.04
N ARG A 394 -4.83 18.76 0.56
CA ARG A 394 -4.81 17.40 -0.03
C ARG A 394 -5.20 16.33 0.98
N ILE A 395 -4.70 16.44 2.20
CA ILE A 395 -5.07 15.55 3.31
C ILE A 395 -6.57 15.67 3.57
N ALA A 396 -7.09 16.89 3.73
CA ALA A 396 -8.51 17.14 3.99
C ALA A 396 -9.42 16.59 2.88
N VAL A 397 -9.09 16.85 1.61
CA VAL A 397 -9.85 16.34 0.45
C VAL A 397 -9.85 14.81 0.43
N ARG A 398 -8.69 14.17 0.65
CA ARG A 398 -8.60 12.70 0.68
C ARG A 398 -9.47 12.10 1.78
N TYR A 399 -9.41 12.65 2.99
CA TYR A 399 -10.24 12.17 4.10
C TYR A 399 -11.73 12.48 3.88
N GLY A 400 -12.06 13.65 3.32
CA GLY A 400 -13.42 14.01 2.93
C GLY A 400 -14.00 13.07 1.89
N GLN A 401 -13.24 12.70 0.86
CA GLN A 401 -13.63 11.71 -0.14
C GLN A 401 -13.84 10.32 0.46
N ARG A 402 -12.96 9.88 1.38
CA ARG A 402 -13.12 8.60 2.08
C ARG A 402 -14.35 8.58 2.98
N ALA A 403 -14.58 9.65 3.74
CA ALA A 403 -15.76 9.81 4.59
C ALA A 403 -17.05 9.86 3.74
N GLY A 404 -17.05 10.66 2.67
CA GLY A 404 -18.17 10.74 1.73
C GLY A 404 -18.49 9.40 1.08
N GLY A 405 -17.46 8.64 0.66
CA GLY A 405 -17.63 7.29 0.13
C GLY A 405 -18.22 6.31 1.16
N ALA A 406 -17.79 6.37 2.42
CA ALA A 406 -18.35 5.56 3.49
C ALA A 406 -19.82 5.92 3.81
N VAL A 407 -20.14 7.22 3.84
CA VAL A 407 -21.52 7.70 4.02
C VAL A 407 -22.40 7.25 2.85
N ALA A 408 -21.94 7.43 1.62
CA ALA A 408 -22.65 6.97 0.43
C ALA A 408 -22.89 5.45 0.43
N ALA A 409 -21.89 4.67 0.85
CA ALA A 409 -22.04 3.22 1.02
C ALA A 409 -23.07 2.87 2.11
N GLY A 410 -23.06 3.59 3.25
CA GLY A 410 -24.04 3.43 4.33
C GLY A 410 -25.48 3.76 3.92
N VAL A 411 -25.66 4.86 3.17
CA VAL A 411 -26.96 5.25 2.60
C VAL A 411 -27.44 4.20 1.61
N LYS A 412 -26.58 3.78 0.67
CA LYS A 412 -26.87 2.73 -0.31
C LYS A 412 -27.27 1.41 0.35
N ARG A 413 -26.52 0.99 1.38
CA ARG A 413 -26.82 -0.18 2.22
C ARG A 413 -28.21 -0.07 2.86
N THR A 414 -28.55 1.09 3.41
CA THR A 414 -29.86 1.35 4.02
C THR A 414 -30.99 1.29 2.99
N LEU A 415 -30.80 1.93 1.84
CA LEU A 415 -31.77 1.90 0.74
C LEU A 415 -32.04 0.48 0.22
N TYR A 416 -31.00 -0.35 0.11
CA TYR A 416 -31.16 -1.75 -0.30
C TYR A 416 -31.89 -2.60 0.73
N ARG A 417 -31.60 -2.39 2.02
CA ARG A 417 -32.33 -3.05 3.10
C ARG A 417 -33.79 -2.63 3.17
N PHE A 418 -34.07 -1.34 2.94
CA PHE A 418 -35.45 -0.82 2.88
C PHE A 418 -36.19 -1.33 1.64
N GLY A 419 -35.53 -1.35 0.48
CA GLY A 419 -36.05 -1.91 -0.76
C GLY A 419 -36.29 -3.42 -0.70
N SER A 420 -35.71 -4.11 0.29
CA SER A 420 -35.90 -5.55 0.54
C SER A 420 -36.78 -5.84 1.75
N ARG A 421 -37.46 -4.84 2.33
CA ARG A 421 -38.38 -5.02 3.47
C ARG A 421 -39.46 -6.07 3.18
N TRP A 422 -40.04 -6.64 4.23
CA TRP A 422 -41.00 -7.74 4.15
C TRP A 422 -42.06 -7.55 3.07
N SER A 423 -42.77 -6.42 3.05
CA SER A 423 -43.87 -6.19 2.09
C SER A 423 -43.44 -6.22 0.61
N ILE A 424 -42.19 -5.88 0.31
CA ILE A 424 -41.65 -5.95 -1.06
C ILE A 424 -41.14 -7.36 -1.34
N ALA A 425 -40.35 -7.91 -0.42
CA ALA A 425 -39.75 -9.23 -0.56
C ALA A 425 -40.81 -10.34 -0.65
N SER A 426 -41.81 -10.33 0.22
CA SER A 426 -42.88 -11.33 0.23
C SER A 426 -43.74 -11.29 -1.02
N ARG A 427 -44.10 -10.09 -1.49
CA ARG A 427 -44.87 -9.90 -2.74
C ARG A 427 -44.09 -10.40 -3.95
N ARG A 428 -42.80 -10.02 -4.07
CA ARG A 428 -41.95 -10.44 -5.19
C ARG A 428 -41.69 -11.94 -5.16
N ALA A 429 -41.45 -12.49 -3.97
CA ALA A 429 -41.26 -13.92 -3.76
C ALA A 429 -42.52 -14.72 -4.14
N GLY A 430 -43.72 -14.26 -3.78
CA GLY A 430 -44.98 -14.91 -4.14
C GLY A 430 -45.32 -14.90 -5.63
N GLN A 431 -44.68 -14.03 -6.43
CA GLN A 431 -44.88 -13.93 -7.88
C GLN A 431 -43.81 -14.67 -8.70
N ALA A 432 -42.68 -15.02 -8.09
CA ALA A 432 -41.56 -15.62 -8.78
C ALA A 432 -41.73 -17.14 -8.92
N ARG A 433 -41.44 -17.68 -10.10
CA ARG A 433 -41.40 -19.13 -10.35
C ARG A 433 -39.99 -19.67 -10.35
N ARG A 434 -39.00 -18.85 -10.67
CA ARG A 434 -37.57 -19.22 -10.66
C ARG A 434 -36.81 -18.33 -9.70
N ILE A 435 -36.40 -18.90 -8.58
CA ILE A 435 -35.72 -18.17 -7.50
C ILE A 435 -34.27 -18.64 -7.39
N LEU A 436 -33.34 -17.68 -7.48
CA LEU A 436 -31.91 -17.94 -7.39
C LEU A 436 -31.32 -17.36 -6.10
N PHE A 437 -30.73 -18.20 -5.26
CA PHE A 437 -29.99 -17.76 -4.08
C PHE A 437 -28.53 -17.47 -4.44
N VAL A 438 -28.02 -16.31 -4.03
CA VAL A 438 -26.64 -15.91 -4.35
C VAL A 438 -25.90 -15.46 -3.09
N CYS A 439 -24.69 -15.98 -2.88
CA CYS A 439 -23.76 -15.46 -1.88
C CYS A 439 -22.34 -15.40 -2.48
N TYR A 440 -21.31 -15.06 -1.69
CA TYR A 440 -19.95 -15.02 -2.24
C TYR A 440 -19.47 -16.41 -2.72
N GLY A 441 -19.46 -17.40 -1.82
CA GLY A 441 -18.81 -18.69 -2.09
C GLY A 441 -19.69 -19.80 -2.64
N ASN A 442 -21.02 -19.76 -2.50
CA ASN A 442 -21.92 -20.88 -2.84
C ASN A 442 -21.51 -22.25 -2.26
N ILE A 443 -20.93 -22.25 -1.06
CA ILE A 443 -20.60 -23.46 -0.29
C ILE A 443 -21.25 -23.47 1.10
N ASN A 444 -21.81 -22.32 1.52
CA ASN A 444 -22.42 -22.10 2.82
C ASN A 444 -23.85 -21.59 2.65
N ARG A 445 -24.00 -20.26 2.58
CA ARG A 445 -25.28 -19.55 2.71
C ARG A 445 -26.29 -19.83 1.58
N SER A 446 -25.90 -19.61 0.32
CA SER A 446 -26.82 -19.82 -0.81
C SER A 446 -27.08 -21.30 -1.08
N ALA A 447 -26.09 -22.17 -0.85
CA ALA A 447 -26.24 -23.62 -0.94
C ALA A 447 -27.25 -24.15 0.10
N LEU A 448 -27.13 -23.71 1.36
CA LEU A 448 -28.10 -24.06 2.41
C LEU A 448 -29.51 -23.57 2.06
N ALA A 449 -29.62 -22.35 1.53
CA ALA A 449 -30.90 -21.79 1.13
C ALA A 449 -31.60 -22.62 0.03
N GLU A 450 -30.86 -23.10 -0.97
CA GLU A 450 -31.38 -23.99 -2.01
C GLU A 450 -31.90 -25.31 -1.44
N VAL A 451 -31.10 -26.00 -0.61
CA VAL A 451 -31.53 -27.28 -0.01
C VAL A 451 -32.74 -27.09 0.90
N ALA A 452 -32.70 -26.08 1.77
CA ALA A 452 -33.81 -25.78 2.68
C ALA A 452 -35.10 -25.41 1.92
N ALA A 453 -34.98 -24.76 0.76
CA ALA A 453 -36.12 -24.37 -0.07
C ALA A 453 -36.76 -25.57 -0.77
N ARG A 454 -35.94 -26.51 -1.25
CA ARG A 454 -36.40 -27.75 -1.91
C ARG A 454 -36.93 -28.79 -0.93
N HIS A 455 -36.43 -28.79 0.30
CA HIS A 455 -36.81 -29.79 1.30
C HIS A 455 -38.31 -29.76 1.57
N GLY A 456 -39.01 -30.90 1.46
CA GLY A 456 -40.45 -30.99 1.75
C GLY A 456 -41.37 -30.33 0.71
N VAL A 457 -40.87 -30.01 -0.48
CA VAL A 457 -41.68 -29.64 -1.65
C VAL A 457 -41.85 -30.89 -2.52
N ARG A 458 -43.08 -31.38 -2.72
CA ARG A 458 -43.36 -32.46 -3.68
C ARG A 458 -43.21 -31.92 -5.10
N GLN A 459 -42.22 -32.41 -5.83
CA GLN A 459 -41.86 -31.98 -7.19
C GLN A 459 -43.06 -31.99 -8.15
N ASP A 460 -44.01 -32.92 -7.97
CA ASP A 460 -45.18 -33.06 -8.85
C ASP A 460 -46.27 -31.99 -8.66
N HIS A 461 -46.17 -31.11 -7.66
CA HIS A 461 -47.19 -30.09 -7.35
C HIS A 461 -46.66 -28.67 -7.10
N SER A 462 -45.35 -28.44 -7.19
CA SER A 462 -44.80 -27.09 -7.01
C SER A 462 -44.44 -26.44 -8.33
N THR A 463 -44.97 -25.25 -8.57
CA THR A 463 -44.69 -24.43 -9.75
C THR A 463 -43.44 -23.56 -9.61
N VAL A 464 -42.64 -23.75 -8.54
CA VAL A 464 -41.49 -22.90 -8.21
C VAL A 464 -40.19 -23.71 -8.17
N GLU A 465 -39.21 -23.29 -8.96
CA GLU A 465 -37.87 -23.83 -9.04
C GLU A 465 -36.87 -22.99 -8.23
N PHE A 466 -35.97 -23.68 -7.53
CA PHE A 466 -34.92 -23.06 -6.71
C PHE A 466 -33.55 -23.50 -7.18
N LEU A 467 -32.64 -22.55 -7.38
CA LEU A 467 -31.22 -22.80 -7.63
C LEU A 467 -30.37 -21.90 -6.72
N SER A 468 -29.08 -22.21 -6.62
CA SER A 468 -28.09 -21.31 -6.01
C SER A 468 -26.83 -21.15 -6.86
N ALA A 469 -26.14 -20.04 -6.64
CA ALA A 469 -24.87 -19.68 -7.25
C ALA A 469 -24.05 -18.75 -6.33
N GLY A 470 -22.85 -18.37 -6.78
CA GLY A 470 -22.02 -17.40 -6.08
C GLY A 470 -21.05 -16.61 -6.95
N PHE A 471 -20.35 -15.65 -6.34
CA PHE A 471 -19.41 -14.74 -7.03
C PHE A 471 -17.97 -15.28 -7.14
N HIS A 472 -17.64 -16.34 -6.41
CA HIS A 472 -16.32 -16.98 -6.50
C HIS A 472 -16.08 -17.52 -7.91
N THR A 473 -14.84 -17.44 -8.41
CA THR A 473 -14.50 -17.77 -9.80
C THR A 473 -14.37 -19.27 -10.05
N GLU A 474 -14.14 -20.06 -9.00
CA GLU A 474 -13.98 -21.51 -9.07
C GLU A 474 -15.31 -22.25 -8.82
N PRO A 475 -15.87 -22.96 -9.84
CA PRO A 475 -17.03 -23.84 -9.70
C PRO A 475 -16.66 -25.19 -9.08
N GLY A 476 -17.65 -26.04 -8.81
CA GLY A 476 -17.44 -27.43 -8.45
C GLY A 476 -16.95 -27.69 -7.02
N ARG A 477 -16.83 -26.67 -6.17
CA ARG A 477 -16.41 -26.84 -4.78
C ARG A 477 -17.51 -27.47 -3.94
N GLU A 478 -17.08 -28.25 -2.96
CA GLU A 478 -17.98 -28.92 -2.02
C GLU A 478 -18.56 -27.94 -1.00
N ALA A 479 -19.73 -28.27 -0.46
CA ALA A 479 -20.31 -27.52 0.65
C ALA A 479 -19.39 -27.57 1.88
N ASP A 480 -19.38 -26.48 2.66
CA ASP A 480 -18.54 -26.39 3.87
C ASP A 480 -18.97 -27.48 4.88
N PRO A 481 -18.04 -28.31 5.38
CA PRO A 481 -18.37 -29.42 6.27
C PRO A 481 -19.15 -29.02 7.52
N ARG A 482 -18.94 -27.80 8.04
CA ARG A 482 -19.65 -27.31 9.23
C ARG A 482 -21.12 -27.01 8.92
N THR A 483 -21.39 -26.41 7.77
CA THR A 483 -22.77 -26.17 7.32
C THR A 483 -23.46 -27.48 6.97
N VAL A 484 -22.74 -28.43 6.37
CA VAL A 484 -23.24 -29.80 6.10
C VAL A 484 -23.66 -30.48 7.41
N ALA A 485 -22.84 -30.42 8.46
CA ALA A 485 -23.17 -31.00 9.75
C ALA A 485 -24.45 -30.38 10.36
N LEU A 486 -24.57 -29.05 10.35
CA LEU A 486 -25.77 -28.35 10.84
C LEU A 486 -27.02 -28.66 10.01
N ALA A 487 -26.86 -28.82 8.70
CA ALA A 487 -27.95 -29.19 7.79
C ALA A 487 -28.44 -30.62 8.05
N ALA A 488 -27.52 -31.55 8.29
CA ALA A 488 -27.85 -32.95 8.60
C ALA A 488 -28.67 -33.07 9.90
N GLU A 489 -28.39 -32.26 10.93
CA GLU A 489 -29.20 -32.18 12.16
C GLU A 489 -30.68 -31.84 11.90
N LYS A 490 -30.99 -31.23 10.76
CA LYS A 490 -32.36 -30.87 10.32
C LYS A 490 -32.89 -31.73 9.17
N GLY A 491 -32.21 -32.82 8.83
CA GLY A 491 -32.60 -33.71 7.74
C GLY A 491 -32.42 -33.09 6.34
N LEU A 492 -31.52 -32.10 6.21
CA LEU A 492 -31.17 -31.45 4.94
C LEU A 492 -29.87 -32.04 4.41
N ASP A 493 -29.90 -32.68 3.24
CA ASP A 493 -28.69 -33.19 2.59
C ASP A 493 -28.08 -32.13 1.66
N MET A 494 -26.86 -31.70 2.00
CA MET A 494 -26.05 -30.76 1.21
C MET A 494 -24.85 -31.44 0.53
N THR A 495 -24.61 -32.73 0.76
CA THR A 495 -23.39 -33.43 0.33
C THR A 495 -23.25 -33.55 -1.19
N THR A 496 -24.39 -33.57 -1.88
CA THR A 496 -24.48 -33.67 -3.34
C THR A 496 -24.37 -32.33 -4.06
N LEU A 497 -24.47 -31.20 -3.33
CA LEU A 497 -24.34 -29.88 -3.95
C LEU A 497 -22.89 -29.60 -4.34
N ARG A 498 -22.75 -28.91 -5.48
CA ARG A 498 -21.48 -28.39 -5.96
C ARG A 498 -21.65 -26.93 -6.32
N SER A 499 -20.69 -26.10 -5.92
CA SER A 499 -20.78 -24.65 -6.08
C SER A 499 -20.87 -24.25 -7.56
N ARG A 500 -21.72 -23.28 -7.89
CA ARG A 500 -21.86 -22.70 -9.22
C ARG A 500 -21.43 -21.24 -9.21
N VAL A 501 -20.89 -20.78 -10.33
CA VAL A 501 -20.54 -19.37 -10.55
C VAL A 501 -21.77 -18.66 -11.12
N LEU A 502 -22.10 -17.48 -10.60
CA LEU A 502 -23.16 -16.64 -11.16
C LEU A 502 -22.67 -16.03 -12.49
N ASP A 503 -23.37 -16.38 -13.56
CA ASP A 503 -23.17 -15.92 -14.94
C ASP A 503 -24.46 -15.29 -15.51
N ASP A 504 -24.38 -14.85 -16.77
CA ASP A 504 -25.51 -14.19 -17.45
C ASP A 504 -26.70 -15.13 -17.65
N GLU A 505 -26.45 -16.43 -17.87
CA GLU A 505 -27.49 -17.43 -18.08
C GLU A 505 -28.31 -17.64 -16.81
N LEU A 506 -27.63 -17.90 -15.68
CA LEU A 506 -28.31 -18.06 -14.39
C LEU A 506 -29.02 -16.78 -13.95
N ALA A 507 -28.41 -15.62 -14.20
CA ALA A 507 -29.03 -14.33 -13.88
C ALA A 507 -30.29 -14.07 -14.72
N ALA A 508 -30.31 -14.47 -16.00
CA ALA A 508 -31.46 -14.36 -16.88
C ALA A 508 -32.54 -15.43 -16.61
N TRP A 509 -32.13 -16.60 -16.11
CA TRP A 509 -33.05 -17.67 -15.70
C TRP A 509 -33.90 -17.26 -14.50
N ALA A 510 -33.36 -16.47 -13.57
CA ALA A 510 -34.04 -16.11 -12.33
C ALA A 510 -35.10 -15.00 -12.52
N ASP A 511 -36.33 -15.25 -12.09
CA ASP A 511 -37.35 -14.20 -11.94
C ASP A 511 -37.04 -13.32 -10.71
N LEU A 512 -36.40 -13.91 -9.70
CA LEU A 512 -35.95 -13.23 -8.49
C LEU A 512 -34.63 -13.80 -7.97
N ILE A 513 -33.65 -12.93 -7.76
CA ILE A 513 -32.38 -13.23 -7.11
C ILE A 513 -32.44 -12.78 -5.65
N LEU A 514 -32.14 -13.69 -4.74
CA LEU A 514 -32.06 -13.44 -3.29
C LEU A 514 -30.62 -13.51 -2.82
N VAL A 515 -30.08 -12.37 -2.38
CA VAL A 515 -28.71 -12.25 -1.86
C VAL A 515 -28.66 -12.13 -0.34
N MET A 516 -27.48 -12.33 0.25
CA MET A 516 -27.29 -12.35 1.70
C MET A 516 -26.96 -10.97 2.28
N GLU A 517 -26.27 -10.14 1.52
CA GLU A 517 -25.72 -8.85 1.97
C GLU A 517 -26.03 -7.73 0.97
N ALA A 518 -26.12 -6.49 1.45
CA ALA A 518 -26.52 -5.35 0.63
C ALA A 518 -25.51 -5.01 -0.46
N GLU A 519 -24.22 -5.28 -0.21
CA GLU A 519 -23.17 -5.10 -1.21
C GLU A 519 -23.39 -6.03 -2.42
N GLN A 520 -23.89 -7.23 -2.20
CA GLN A 520 -24.18 -8.20 -3.26
C GLN A 520 -25.30 -7.69 -4.18
N ILE A 521 -26.27 -6.91 -3.67
CA ILE A 521 -27.27 -6.21 -4.52
C ILE A 521 -26.58 -5.26 -5.49
N SER A 522 -25.59 -4.49 -5.00
CA SER A 522 -24.81 -3.59 -5.85
C SER A 522 -24.09 -4.36 -6.96
N THR A 523 -23.44 -5.47 -6.60
CA THR A 523 -22.70 -6.31 -7.55
C THR A 523 -23.61 -6.90 -8.61
N VAL A 524 -24.76 -7.46 -8.22
CA VAL A 524 -25.75 -8.01 -9.16
C VAL A 524 -26.29 -6.91 -10.07
N ARG A 525 -26.68 -5.74 -9.55
CA ARG A 525 -27.20 -4.64 -10.40
C ARG A 525 -26.17 -4.09 -11.38
N GLN A 526 -24.89 -4.09 -11.00
CA GLN A 526 -23.82 -3.62 -11.88
C GLN A 526 -23.52 -4.62 -13.00
N ARG A 527 -23.52 -5.92 -12.68
CA ARG A 527 -23.17 -6.98 -13.63
C ARG A 527 -24.37 -7.44 -14.47
N PHE A 528 -25.56 -7.45 -13.90
CA PHE A 528 -26.81 -7.91 -14.50
C PHE A 528 -27.92 -6.85 -14.31
N PRO A 529 -27.92 -5.76 -15.08
CA PRO A 529 -28.80 -4.61 -14.85
C PRO A 529 -30.31 -4.90 -14.92
N ARG A 530 -30.70 -5.99 -15.60
CA ARG A 530 -32.10 -6.43 -15.73
C ARG A 530 -32.57 -7.37 -14.62
N ALA A 531 -31.66 -7.89 -13.80
CA ALA A 531 -32.00 -8.87 -12.77
C ALA A 531 -32.81 -8.23 -11.63
N SER A 532 -33.88 -8.90 -11.21
CA SER A 532 -34.60 -8.54 -10.00
C SER A 532 -33.84 -9.09 -8.79
N VAL A 533 -33.37 -8.23 -7.90
CA VAL A 533 -32.53 -8.65 -6.77
C VAL A 533 -32.95 -8.00 -5.46
N LEU A 534 -33.07 -8.82 -4.41
CA LEU A 534 -33.46 -8.45 -3.04
C LEU A 534 -32.64 -9.20 -1.98
N LEU A 535 -32.69 -8.75 -0.72
CA LEU A 535 -32.10 -9.49 0.41
C LEU A 535 -32.99 -10.63 0.87
N LEU A 536 -32.41 -11.83 1.02
CA LEU A 536 -33.07 -12.99 1.62
C LEU A 536 -33.56 -12.68 3.05
N GLY A 537 -32.76 -11.94 3.82
CA GLY A 537 -33.12 -11.60 5.20
C GLY A 537 -34.37 -10.72 5.34
N GLY A 538 -34.90 -10.16 4.24
CA GLY A 538 -36.21 -9.51 4.20
C GLY A 538 -37.39 -10.46 4.37
N LEU A 539 -37.17 -11.77 4.21
CA LEU A 539 -38.18 -12.82 4.37
C LEU A 539 -38.16 -13.47 5.77
N GLN A 540 -37.45 -12.92 6.75
CA GLN A 540 -37.46 -13.45 8.13
C GLN A 540 -38.72 -13.09 8.93
N GLY A 541 -39.57 -12.20 8.39
CA GLY A 541 -40.84 -11.78 9.00
C GLY A 541 -41.11 -10.28 8.79
N PRO A 542 -42.26 -9.77 9.24
CA PRO A 542 -42.62 -8.36 9.13
C PRO A 542 -41.55 -7.44 9.74
N CYS A 543 -40.80 -6.77 8.87
CA CYS A 543 -39.76 -5.84 9.27
C CYS A 543 -39.73 -4.65 8.31
N TRP A 544 -39.44 -3.46 8.85
CA TRP A 544 -39.30 -2.24 8.07
C TRP A 544 -37.96 -2.17 7.31
N LEU A 545 -36.95 -2.89 7.80
CA LEU A 545 -35.61 -2.93 7.25
C LEU A 545 -35.12 -4.38 7.23
N ALA A 546 -34.86 -4.94 6.04
CA ALA A 546 -34.36 -6.29 5.91
C ALA A 546 -33.03 -6.47 6.63
N SER A 547 -32.84 -7.60 7.30
CA SER A 547 -31.55 -7.96 7.87
C SER A 547 -30.60 -8.49 6.79
N GLU A 548 -29.30 -8.27 6.99
CA GLU A 548 -28.27 -8.96 6.21
C GLU A 548 -27.84 -10.21 6.94
N ILE A 549 -27.46 -11.24 6.20
CA ILE A 549 -27.05 -12.53 6.72
C ILE A 549 -25.51 -12.59 6.62
N PRO A 550 -24.77 -12.43 7.74
CA PRO A 550 -23.31 -12.35 7.72
C PRO A 550 -22.68 -13.62 7.14
N ASP A 551 -21.50 -13.51 6.51
CA ASP A 551 -20.75 -14.68 6.05
C ASP A 551 -20.11 -15.44 7.21
N PRO A 552 -20.47 -16.72 7.45
CA PRO A 552 -19.87 -17.50 8.52
C PRO A 552 -18.47 -18.04 8.16
N TYR A 553 -18.00 -17.92 6.91
CA TYR A 553 -16.76 -18.55 6.48
C TYR A 553 -15.54 -18.18 7.36
N ASN A 554 -14.86 -19.20 7.87
CA ASN A 554 -13.71 -19.08 8.78
C ASN A 554 -14.01 -18.28 10.07
N ARG A 555 -15.26 -18.32 10.53
CA ARG A 555 -15.72 -17.77 11.82
C ARG A 555 -16.01 -18.87 12.85
N SER A 556 -16.44 -18.46 14.04
CA SER A 556 -16.81 -19.36 15.14
C SER A 556 -18.04 -20.20 14.78
N GLU A 557 -18.22 -21.30 15.51
CA GLU A 557 -19.39 -22.17 15.36
C GLU A 557 -20.71 -21.41 15.58
N ASP A 558 -20.75 -20.49 16.53
CA ASP A 558 -21.91 -19.61 16.76
C ASP A 558 -22.30 -18.78 15.53
N ALA A 559 -21.31 -18.32 14.76
CA ALA A 559 -21.57 -17.57 13.53
C ALA A 559 -22.21 -18.46 12.44
N TYR A 560 -21.80 -19.73 12.37
CA TYR A 560 -22.43 -20.72 11.50
C TYR A 560 -23.87 -21.00 11.92
N ARG A 561 -24.11 -21.22 13.23
CA ARG A 561 -25.45 -21.47 13.78
C ARG A 561 -26.39 -20.28 13.58
N GLU A 562 -25.91 -19.07 13.75
CA GLU A 562 -26.70 -17.86 13.53
C GLU A 562 -27.08 -17.68 12.05
N ALA A 563 -26.10 -17.79 11.13
CA ALA A 563 -26.39 -17.73 9.71
C ALA A 563 -27.38 -18.82 9.27
N PHE A 564 -27.22 -20.04 9.79
CA PHE A 564 -28.14 -21.16 9.55
C PHE A 564 -29.58 -20.84 10.00
N ARG A 565 -29.74 -20.29 11.21
CA ARG A 565 -31.03 -19.89 11.77
C ARG A 565 -31.71 -18.80 10.92
N MET A 566 -30.97 -17.77 10.52
CA MET A 566 -31.50 -16.69 9.69
C MET A 566 -31.96 -17.18 8.32
N ILE A 567 -31.16 -18.06 7.68
CA ILE A 567 -31.47 -18.62 6.37
C ILE A 567 -32.70 -19.53 6.44
N THR A 568 -32.72 -20.49 7.37
CA THR A 568 -33.84 -21.44 7.45
C THR A 568 -35.15 -20.75 7.84
N SER A 569 -35.10 -19.73 8.70
CA SER A 569 -36.25 -18.87 8.99
C SER A 569 -36.77 -18.13 7.75
N ALA A 570 -35.88 -17.48 7.00
CA ALA A 570 -36.26 -16.77 5.77
C ALA A 570 -36.84 -17.70 4.70
N VAL A 571 -36.22 -18.87 4.52
CA VAL A 571 -36.62 -19.86 3.51
C VAL A 571 -37.93 -20.56 3.90
N SER A 572 -38.19 -20.78 5.19
CA SER A 572 -39.48 -21.32 5.65
C SER A 572 -40.64 -20.39 5.27
N ASN A 573 -40.49 -19.09 5.50
CA ASN A 573 -41.48 -18.09 5.08
C ASN A 573 -41.61 -18.01 3.56
N LEU A 574 -40.49 -18.09 2.81
CA LEU A 574 -40.50 -18.14 1.35
C LEU A 574 -41.36 -19.30 0.83
N ARG A 575 -41.19 -20.49 1.41
CA ARG A 575 -41.97 -21.69 1.03
C ARG A 575 -43.46 -21.52 1.32
N ALA A 576 -43.81 -20.92 2.46
CA ALA A 576 -45.21 -20.64 2.79
C ALA A 576 -45.86 -19.70 1.77
N LEU A 577 -45.14 -18.67 1.33
CA LEU A 577 -45.61 -17.73 0.30
C LEU A 577 -45.80 -18.41 -1.06
N ALA A 578 -44.85 -19.26 -1.47
CA ALA A 578 -44.94 -20.03 -2.72
C ALA A 578 -46.14 -21.01 -2.71
N ALA A 579 -46.45 -21.62 -1.57
CA ALA A 579 -47.60 -22.51 -1.43
C ALA A 579 -48.96 -21.78 -1.42
N GLY A 580 -49.01 -20.55 -0.90
CA GLY A 580 -50.21 -19.71 -0.88
C GLY A 580 -50.64 -19.25 -2.27
N ALA A 581 -49.69 -18.82 -3.10
CA ALA A 581 -49.94 -18.36 -4.47
C ALA A 581 -50.54 -19.46 -5.37
N ALA A 582 -50.18 -20.72 -5.15
CA ALA A 582 -50.71 -21.86 -5.91
C ALA A 582 -52.19 -22.17 -5.59
N LYS A 583 -52.68 -21.79 -4.39
CA LYS A 583 -54.08 -22.01 -3.99
C LYS A 583 -55.03 -20.95 -4.58
N GLU A 584 -54.62 -19.69 -4.66
CA GLU A 584 -55.44 -18.61 -5.26
C GLU A 584 -55.60 -18.78 -6.78
N SER A 585 -54.57 -19.27 -7.48
CA SER A 585 -54.67 -19.55 -8.93
C SER A 585 -55.59 -20.74 -9.29
N ALA A 586 -55.93 -21.59 -8.31
CA ALA A 586 -56.79 -22.76 -8.53
C ALA A 586 -58.27 -22.49 -8.21
N SER A 587 -58.59 -21.36 -7.57
CA SER A 587 -59.97 -20.96 -7.22
C SER A 587 -60.64 -20.01 -8.23
N ASP A 588 -59.88 -19.44 -9.17
CA ASP A 588 -60.36 -18.53 -10.22
C ASP A 588 -60.49 -19.20 -11.61
N GLY A 589 -60.40 -20.54 -11.66
CA GLY A 589 -60.43 -21.35 -12.89
C GLY A 589 -61.78 -21.94 -13.24
#